data_AF-A0A7V9PNG4-F1
#
_entry.id   AF-A0A7V9PNG4-F1
#
_cell.length_a   1.000
_cell.length_b   1.000
_cell.length_c   1.000
_cell.angle_alpha   90.00
_cell.angle_beta   90.00
_cell.angle_gamma   90.00
#
_symmetry.space_group_name_H-M   'P 1'
#
loop_
_entity.id
_entity.type
_entity.pdbx_description
1 polymer ?
#
loop_
_entity_poly.entity_id
_entity_poly.type
_entity_poly.pdbx_seq_one_letter_code
_entity_poly.pdbx_strand_id
1 'polypeptide(L)'
;MRQYTEDLDAVREVVSRYTPEEAELVTGVPAADIVATAREYAGERYAGIFYTLGITEHASAIDNIWSLSNLVLMTGHLGYESTGLNALRGQNNVQGLIDAGANPAYFPGYQAIGGENTKKFEEAWGVRMPET
;
A
#
# COMPACT_ATOMS: atom_id res chain seq x y z
N MET A 1 15.08 7.14 4.57
CA MET A 1 14.82 5.82 5.18
C MET A 1 14.68 5.93 6.70
N ARG A 2 15.74 5.79 7.53
CA ARG A 2 15.63 5.73 9.01
C ARG A 2 14.89 6.89 9.72
N GLN A 3 14.81 8.07 9.12
CA GLN A 3 14.05 9.20 9.67
C GLN A 3 12.54 9.08 9.46
N TYR A 4 12.10 8.32 8.45
CA TYR A 4 10.72 8.28 7.95
C TYR A 4 10.11 6.88 7.97
N THR A 5 10.79 5.90 8.56
CA THR A 5 10.39 4.50 8.63
C THR A 5 10.74 3.95 10.00
N GLU A 6 9.89 3.07 10.54
CA GLU A 6 10.12 2.33 11.78
C GLU A 6 10.23 0.82 11.50
N ASP A 7 10.62 0.04 12.52
CA ASP A 7 10.61 -1.44 12.52
C ASP A 7 11.35 -2.14 11.36
N LEU A 8 12.40 -1.51 10.84
CA LEU A 8 13.23 -2.07 9.77
C LEU A 8 13.91 -3.39 10.12
N ASP A 9 14.27 -3.59 11.39
CA ASP A 9 14.90 -4.83 11.84
C ASP A 9 13.92 -6.00 11.81
N ALA A 10 12.63 -5.77 12.08
CA ALA A 10 11.58 -6.77 11.95
C ALA A 10 11.40 -7.20 10.48
N VAL A 11 11.39 -6.23 9.55
CA VAL A 11 11.35 -6.53 8.11
C VAL A 11 12.58 -7.35 7.70
N ARG A 12 13.78 -6.94 8.13
CA ARG A 12 15.03 -7.66 7.84
C ARG A 12 14.99 -9.10 8.31
N GLU A 13 14.50 -9.35 9.53
CA GLU A 13 14.40 -10.69 10.09
C GLU A 13 13.50 -11.58 9.24
N VAL A 14 12.33 -11.08 8.84
CA VAL A 14 11.38 -11.82 8.00
C VAL A 14 11.99 -12.12 6.63
N VAL A 15 12.48 -11.10 5.92
CA VAL A 15 12.97 -11.27 4.53
C VAL A 15 14.24 -12.11 4.44
N SER A 16 15.04 -12.20 5.51
CA SER A 16 16.24 -13.05 5.53
C SER A 16 15.97 -14.54 5.37
N ARG A 17 14.71 -14.97 5.55
CA ARG A 17 14.25 -16.36 5.41
C ARG A 17 13.75 -16.70 4.00
N TYR A 18 13.87 -15.76 3.06
CA TYR A 18 13.40 -15.90 1.69
C TYR A 18 14.55 -15.55 0.74
N THR A 19 15.50 -16.46 0.59
CA THR A 19 16.60 -16.23 -0.37
C THR A 19 16.07 -16.27 -1.80
N PRO A 20 16.78 -15.67 -2.78
CA PRO A 20 16.40 -15.79 -4.19
C PRO A 20 16.26 -17.25 -4.66
N GLU A 21 17.09 -18.15 -4.15
CA GLU A 21 17.04 -19.58 -4.47
C GLU A 21 15.79 -20.26 -3.90
N GLU A 22 15.38 -19.90 -2.67
CA GLU A 22 14.12 -20.38 -2.10
C GLU A 22 12.91 -19.81 -2.85
N ALA A 23 12.97 -18.54 -3.25
CA ALA A 23 11.93 -17.89 -4.03
C ALA A 23 11.78 -18.50 -5.43
N GLU A 24 12.87 -18.93 -6.07
CA GLU A 24 12.85 -19.63 -7.35
C GLU A 24 12.04 -20.92 -7.28
N LEU A 25 12.18 -21.70 -6.20
CA LEU A 25 11.42 -22.95 -6.01
C LEU A 25 9.90 -22.71 -5.94
N VAL A 26 9.47 -21.58 -5.39
CA VAL A 26 8.04 -21.25 -5.20
C VAL A 26 7.46 -20.53 -6.41
N THR A 27 8.20 -19.59 -6.98
CA THR A 27 7.72 -18.68 -8.04
C THR A 27 8.00 -19.19 -9.44
N GLY A 28 9.01 -20.06 -9.61
CA GLY A 28 9.54 -20.46 -10.90
C GLY A 28 10.35 -19.37 -11.62
N VAL A 29 10.58 -18.22 -10.98
CA VAL A 29 11.43 -17.14 -11.53
C VAL A 29 12.89 -17.42 -11.16
N PRO A 30 13.83 -17.43 -12.11
CA PRO A 30 15.24 -17.68 -11.82
C PRO A 30 15.78 -16.74 -10.73
N ALA A 31 16.52 -17.28 -9.75
CA ALA A 31 17.12 -16.52 -8.66
C ALA A 31 17.99 -15.36 -9.17
N ALA A 32 18.71 -15.58 -10.28
CA ALA A 32 19.52 -14.57 -10.94
C ALA A 32 18.68 -13.37 -11.43
N ASP A 33 17.49 -13.61 -11.98
CA ASP A 33 16.60 -12.57 -12.46
C ASP A 33 15.98 -11.78 -11.30
N ILE A 34 15.65 -12.46 -10.21
CA ILE A 34 15.18 -11.81 -8.96
C ILE A 34 16.26 -10.85 -8.45
N VAL A 35 17.51 -11.31 -8.34
CA VAL A 35 18.63 -10.49 -7.87
C VAL A 35 18.92 -9.33 -8.82
N ALA A 36 18.92 -9.58 -10.13
CA ALA A 36 19.17 -8.54 -11.13
C ALA A 36 18.11 -7.44 -11.05
N THR A 37 16.83 -7.82 -11.04
CA THR A 37 15.69 -6.89 -10.95
C THR A 37 15.71 -6.10 -9.64
N ALA A 38 15.99 -6.75 -8.51
CA ALA A 38 16.08 -6.08 -7.22
C ALA A 38 17.20 -5.03 -7.17
N ARG A 39 18.36 -5.33 -7.79
CA ARG A 39 19.48 -4.40 -7.88
C ARG A 39 19.21 -3.24 -8.83
N GLU A 40 18.57 -3.51 -9.97
CA GLU A 40 18.17 -2.47 -10.92
C GLU A 40 17.17 -1.51 -10.26
N TYR A 41 16.10 -2.04 -9.67
CA TYR A 41 15.12 -1.24 -8.95
C TYR A 41 15.78 -0.42 -7.83
N ALA A 42 16.56 -1.05 -6.94
CA ALA A 42 17.18 -0.35 -5.82
C ALA A 42 18.30 0.63 -6.21
N GLY A 43 18.91 0.45 -7.38
CA GLY A 43 19.99 1.31 -7.89
C GLY A 43 19.50 2.54 -8.66
N GLU A 44 18.25 2.52 -9.12
CA GLU A 44 17.66 3.64 -9.84
C GLU A 44 17.36 4.81 -8.89
N ARG A 45 17.49 6.04 -9.39
CA ARG A 45 17.23 7.25 -8.60
C ARG A 45 15.73 7.56 -8.51
N TYR A 46 14.99 7.24 -9.57
CA TYR A 46 13.56 7.49 -9.67
C TYR A 46 12.85 6.24 -10.21
N ALA A 47 12.25 5.46 -9.32
CA ALA A 47 11.41 4.33 -9.70
C ALA A 47 10.04 4.39 -9.02
N GLY A 48 9.03 3.83 -9.68
CA GLY A 48 7.68 3.69 -9.15
C GLY A 48 7.17 2.27 -9.40
N ILE A 49 6.40 1.75 -8.45
CA ILE A 49 5.70 0.48 -8.60
C ILE A 49 4.27 0.77 -9.03
N PHE A 50 3.83 0.19 -10.13
CA PHE A 50 2.45 0.30 -10.63
C PHE A 50 1.80 -1.07 -10.57
N TYR A 51 0.65 -1.17 -9.89
CA TYR A 51 -0.01 -2.46 -9.69
C TYR A 51 -1.53 -2.39 -9.91
N THR A 52 -2.12 -3.56 -10.16
CA THR A 52 -3.54 -3.74 -10.47
C THR A 52 -4.12 -4.92 -9.66
N LEU A 53 -5.19 -5.53 -10.17
CA LEU A 53 -5.87 -6.69 -9.59
C LEU A 53 -4.97 -7.92 -9.41
N GLY A 54 -3.89 -8.05 -10.20
CA GLY A 54 -2.90 -9.11 -10.04
C GLY A 54 -2.20 -9.12 -8.67
N ILE A 55 -2.31 -8.04 -7.90
CA ILE A 55 -1.85 -7.95 -6.52
C ILE A 55 -3.01 -8.02 -5.52
N THR A 56 -4.14 -7.36 -5.83
CA THR A 56 -5.23 -7.15 -4.86
C THR A 56 -6.31 -8.24 -4.84
N GLU A 57 -6.44 -9.06 -5.88
CA GLU A 57 -7.46 -10.13 -5.96
C GLU A 57 -6.87 -11.50 -5.60
N HIS A 58 -6.09 -11.54 -4.52
CA HIS A 58 -5.51 -12.74 -3.93
C HIS A 58 -5.85 -12.84 -2.44
N ALA A 59 -5.85 -14.04 -1.88
CA ALA A 59 -6.10 -14.25 -0.45
C ALA A 59 -5.09 -13.48 0.44
N SER A 60 -3.88 -13.25 -0.06
CA SER A 60 -2.80 -12.50 0.60
C SER A 60 -2.70 -11.03 0.12
N ALA A 61 -3.78 -10.44 -0.40
CA ALA A 61 -3.74 -9.12 -1.01
C ALA A 61 -3.14 -8.03 -0.11
N ILE A 62 -3.47 -8.05 1.18
CA ILE A 62 -2.94 -7.10 2.17
C ILE A 62 -1.43 -7.27 2.32
N ASP A 63 -0.96 -8.50 2.49
CA ASP A 63 0.47 -8.82 2.64
C ASP A 63 1.26 -8.45 1.38
N ASN A 64 0.68 -8.65 0.20
CA ASN A 64 1.30 -8.25 -1.06
C ASN A 64 1.48 -6.72 -1.12
N ILE A 65 0.44 -5.95 -0.76
CA ILE A 65 0.51 -4.48 -0.74
C ILE A 65 1.55 -4.01 0.29
N TRP A 66 1.58 -4.61 1.49
CA TRP A 66 2.58 -4.30 2.51
C TRP A 66 4.01 -4.63 2.03
N SER A 67 4.20 -5.75 1.34
CA SER A 67 5.50 -6.13 0.78
C SER A 67 5.98 -5.12 -0.27
N LEU A 68 5.11 -4.69 -1.18
CA LEU A 68 5.44 -3.64 -2.17
C LEU A 68 5.71 -2.28 -1.49
N SER A 69 4.94 -1.95 -0.45
CA SER A 69 5.14 -0.72 0.33
C SER A 69 6.52 -0.71 1.00
N ASN A 70 6.93 -1.85 1.57
CA ASN A 70 8.26 -1.99 2.15
C ASN A 70 9.37 -1.78 1.11
N LEU A 71 9.23 -2.32 -0.11
CA LEU A 71 10.21 -2.07 -1.18
C LEU A 71 10.35 -0.58 -1.49
N VAL A 72 9.23 0.12 -1.66
CA VAL A 72 9.20 1.57 -1.93
C VAL A 72 9.83 2.38 -0.78
N LEU A 73 9.53 2.03 0.47
CA LEU A 73 10.07 2.72 1.65
C LEU A 73 11.57 2.44 1.86
N MET A 74 12.02 1.20 1.65
CA MET A 74 13.43 0.81 1.80
C MET A 74 14.34 1.45 0.74
N THR A 75 13.83 1.62 -0.47
CA THR A 75 14.55 2.26 -1.59
C THR A 75 14.44 3.78 -1.59
N GLY A 76 13.53 4.35 -0.80
CA GLY A 76 13.33 5.79 -0.73
C GLY A 76 12.56 6.37 -1.92
N HIS A 77 11.87 5.51 -2.67
CA HIS A 77 11.06 5.88 -3.83
C HIS A 77 9.69 6.45 -3.45
N LEU A 78 9.60 7.29 -2.43
CA LEU A 78 8.35 7.91 -1.97
C LEU A 78 8.56 9.39 -1.65
N GLY A 79 7.60 10.22 -2.05
CA GLY A 79 7.59 11.66 -1.76
C GLY A 79 8.24 12.54 -2.82
N TYR A 80 8.56 12.00 -4.00
CA TYR A 80 9.13 12.73 -5.13
C TYR A 80 8.39 12.42 -6.44
N GLU A 81 8.48 13.31 -7.42
CA GLU A 81 7.89 13.11 -8.75
C GLU A 81 8.40 11.81 -9.40
N SER A 82 7.52 11.15 -10.17
CA SER A 82 7.83 9.90 -10.89
C SER A 82 8.24 8.72 -10.00
N THR A 83 7.89 8.75 -8.71
CA THR A 83 8.12 7.65 -7.77
C THR A 83 6.83 7.18 -7.09
N GLY A 84 6.91 6.19 -6.21
CA GLY A 84 5.83 5.81 -5.30
C GLY A 84 5.24 4.44 -5.55
N LEU A 85 4.27 4.11 -4.71
CA LEU A 85 3.42 2.93 -4.85
C LEU A 85 2.08 3.33 -5.45
N ASN A 86 1.86 2.97 -6.70
CA ASN A 86 0.78 3.49 -7.53
C ASN A 86 -0.24 2.39 -7.85
N ALA A 87 -1.39 2.43 -7.18
CA ALA A 87 -2.52 1.55 -7.47
C ALA A 87 -3.27 2.06 -8.71
N LEU A 88 -3.23 1.32 -9.81
CA LEU A 88 -4.02 1.66 -10.99
C LEU A 88 -5.47 1.22 -10.78
N ARG A 89 -6.33 2.21 -10.59
CA ARG A 89 -7.76 2.01 -10.35
C ARG A 89 -8.50 1.78 -11.67
N GLY A 90 -9.44 0.85 -11.67
CA GLY A 90 -10.16 0.45 -12.89
C GLY A 90 -11.33 1.37 -13.27
N GLN A 91 -12.31 1.54 -12.37
CA GLN A 91 -13.52 2.32 -12.66
C GLN A 91 -13.22 3.82 -12.62
N ASN A 92 -13.87 4.57 -13.52
CA ASN A 92 -13.65 6.01 -13.78
C ASN A 92 -13.73 6.91 -12.54
N ASN A 93 -14.53 6.54 -11.53
CA ASN A 93 -14.69 7.34 -10.31
C ASN A 93 -14.64 6.51 -9.02
N VAL A 94 -13.97 5.34 -9.02
CA VAL A 94 -13.84 4.56 -7.77
C VAL A 94 -13.09 5.33 -6.69
N GLN A 95 -12.12 6.16 -7.08
CA GLN A 95 -11.41 7.03 -6.14
C GLN A 95 -12.37 8.08 -5.54
N GLY A 96 -13.08 8.84 -6.39
CA GLY A 96 -14.02 9.87 -5.94
C GLY A 96 -15.21 9.31 -5.16
N LEU A 97 -15.64 8.08 -5.44
CA LEU A 97 -16.67 7.38 -4.66
C LEU A 97 -16.21 7.15 -3.21
N ILE A 98 -14.97 6.71 -3.01
CA ILE A 98 -14.39 6.53 -1.68
C ILE A 98 -14.13 7.89 -1.01
N ASP A 99 -13.64 8.89 -1.76
CA ASP A 99 -13.44 10.26 -1.25
C ASP A 99 -14.77 10.88 -0.77
N ALA A 100 -15.88 10.54 -1.42
CA ALA A 100 -17.23 10.95 -1.04
C ALA A 100 -17.84 10.14 0.12
N GLY A 101 -17.08 9.25 0.76
CA GLY A 101 -17.53 8.52 1.95
C GLY A 101 -18.45 7.34 1.65
N ALA A 102 -18.47 6.82 0.42
CA ALA A 102 -19.15 5.55 0.13
C ALA A 102 -18.32 4.35 0.64
N ASN A 103 -18.03 4.37 1.94
CA ASN A 103 -17.30 3.37 2.69
C ASN A 103 -17.93 3.26 4.09
N PRO A 104 -18.19 2.04 4.60
CA PRO A 104 -18.86 1.87 5.89
C PRO A 104 -18.05 2.33 7.11
N ALA A 105 -16.76 2.61 6.96
CA ALA A 105 -15.88 3.04 8.06
C ALA A 105 -15.56 4.54 8.05
N TYR A 106 -15.89 5.27 6.98
CA TYR A 106 -15.44 6.65 6.78
C TYR A 106 -16.55 7.55 6.25
N PHE A 107 -16.62 8.75 6.81
CA PHE A 107 -17.27 9.91 6.21
C PHE A 107 -16.45 10.46 5.03
N PRO A 108 -17.00 11.38 4.20
CA PRO A 108 -16.25 12.03 3.13
C PRO A 108 -14.90 12.59 3.59
N GLY A 109 -13.88 12.46 2.75
CA GLY A 109 -12.51 12.90 3.04
C GLY A 109 -11.74 11.98 3.99
N TYR A 110 -12.03 10.68 3.98
CA TYR A 110 -11.33 9.67 4.80
C TYR A 110 -11.44 9.88 6.32
N GLN A 111 -12.57 10.40 6.78
CA GLN A 111 -12.76 10.75 8.19
C GLN A 111 -13.44 9.59 8.91
N ALA A 112 -12.70 8.88 9.76
CA ALA A 112 -13.21 7.69 10.42
C ALA A 112 -14.49 7.99 11.19
N ILE A 113 -15.48 7.10 11.06
CA ILE A 113 -16.73 7.17 11.82
C ILE A 113 -16.42 6.99 13.31
N GLY A 114 -17.06 7.80 14.14
CA GLY A 114 -16.87 7.83 15.59
C GLY A 114 -16.36 9.17 16.09
N GLY A 115 -16.38 9.33 17.42
CA GLY A 115 -15.79 10.47 18.11
C GLY A 115 -16.26 11.84 17.61
N GLU A 116 -15.32 12.74 17.39
CA GLU A 116 -15.58 14.12 16.95
C GLU A 116 -16.08 14.21 15.51
N ASN A 117 -15.68 13.28 14.64
CA ASN A 117 -16.14 13.25 13.26
C ASN A 117 -17.66 13.02 13.20
N THR A 118 -18.18 12.05 13.95
CA THR A 118 -19.63 11.81 14.02
C THR A 118 -20.37 13.06 14.47
N LYS A 119 -19.95 13.71 15.56
CA LYS A 119 -20.60 14.93 16.06
C LYS A 119 -20.62 16.03 15.00
N LYS A 120 -19.49 16.27 14.34
CA LYS A 120 -19.37 17.26 13.27
C LYS A 120 -20.36 17.00 12.13
N PHE A 121 -20.50 15.75 11.68
CA PHE A 121 -21.42 15.40 10.60
C PHE A 121 -22.88 15.43 11.05
N GLU A 122 -23.20 15.00 12.27
CA GLU A 122 -24.55 15.13 12.84
C GLU A 122 -24.99 16.59 12.96
N GLU A 123 -24.10 17.47 13.44
CA GLU A 123 -24.35 18.91 13.53
C GLU A 123 -24.56 19.53 12.14
N ALA A 124 -23.70 19.18 11.18
CA ALA A 124 -23.82 19.67 9.81
C ALA A 124 -25.09 19.19 9.10
N TRP A 125 -25.53 17.97 9.36
CA TRP A 125 -26.72 17.37 8.73
C TRP A 125 -28.01 17.60 9.51
N GLY A 126 -27.92 18.08 10.75
CA GLY A 126 -29.08 18.29 11.63
C GLY A 126 -29.79 16.98 12.03
N VAL A 127 -29.10 15.84 11.94
CA VAL A 127 -29.66 14.52 12.24
C VAL A 127 -28.62 13.70 13.01
N ARG A 128 -29.10 12.96 14.02
CA ARG A 128 -28.26 11.99 14.73
C ARG A 128 -28.01 10.78 13.84
N MET A 129 -26.80 10.23 13.91
CA MET A 129 -26.50 8.95 13.30
C MET A 129 -27.33 7.87 14.00
N PRO A 130 -27.84 6.88 13.26
CA PRO A 130 -28.55 5.77 13.87
C PRO A 130 -27.65 5.05 14.88
N GLU A 131 -28.17 4.81 16.08
CA GLU A 131 -27.60 3.81 16.98
C GLU A 131 -27.92 2.44 16.37
N THR A 132 -26.89 1.63 16.10
CA THR A 132 -27.06 0.24 15.65
C THR A 132 -27.64 -0.63 16.75
#